data_AF-A0A1C6LIU9-F1
#
_entry.id   AF-A0A1C6LIU9-F1
#
_cell.length_a   1.000
_cell.length_b   1.000
_cell.length_c   1.000
_cell.angle_alpha   90.00
_cell.angle_beta   90.00
_cell.angle_gamma   90.00
#
_symmetry.space_group_name_H-M   'P 1'
#
loop_
_entity.id
_entity.type
_entity.pdbx_description
1 polymer ?
#
loop_
_entity_poly.entity_id
_entity_poly.type
_entity_poly.pdbx_seq_one_letter_code
_entity_poly.pdbx_strand_id
1 'polypeptide(L)'
;MMSSEQRKCRTLYLADPQQVERAASLLRHGFDIRVLAMPELSRLMLVYELQPLCSLARILARLEAARIELAGRWWQQLQQRLICYGEAVQLQQRQER
;
A
#
# COMPACT_ATOMS: atom_id res chain seq x y z
N MET A 1 -23.84 -18.26 -6.28
CA MET A 1 -22.77 -18.14 -5.27
C MET A 1 -21.75 -17.14 -5.79
N MET A 2 -21.84 -15.88 -5.38
CA MET A 2 -20.77 -14.92 -5.68
C MET A 2 -19.97 -14.72 -4.40
N SER A 3 -18.71 -15.12 -4.49
CA SER A 3 -17.66 -14.99 -3.49
C SER A 3 -17.72 -13.63 -2.81
N SER A 4 -17.69 -13.62 -1.48
CA SER A 4 -17.47 -12.43 -0.67
C SER A 4 -16.10 -11.82 -1.04
N GLU A 5 -16.10 -10.88 -1.99
CA GLU A 5 -14.93 -10.06 -2.32
C GLU A 5 -14.44 -9.40 -1.02
N GLN A 6 -13.29 -9.85 -0.53
CA GLN A 6 -12.73 -9.35 0.71
C GLN A 6 -12.19 -7.93 0.48
N ARG A 7 -13.08 -6.94 0.57
CA ARG A 7 -12.68 -5.54 0.63
C ARG A 7 -11.82 -5.32 1.87
N LYS A 8 -10.62 -4.79 1.67
CA LYS A 8 -9.70 -4.36 2.72
C LYS A 8 -9.64 -2.84 2.75
N CYS A 9 -9.54 -2.32 3.96
CA CYS A 9 -9.26 -0.92 4.21
C CYS A 9 -7.93 -0.81 4.97
N ARG A 10 -7.04 0.05 4.49
CA ARG A 10 -5.72 0.28 5.08
C ARG A 10 -5.37 1.75 5.07
N THR A 11 -4.89 2.24 6.21
CA THR A 11 -4.32 3.58 6.31
C THR A 11 -2.81 3.48 6.22
N LEU A 12 -2.21 4.23 5.32
CA LEU A 12 -0.77 4.45 5.24
C LEU A 12 -0.45 5.84 5.78
N TYR A 13 0.68 5.94 6.46
CA TYR A 13 1.19 7.18 7.03
C TYR A 13 2.47 7.53 6.27
N LEU A 14 2.52 8.72 5.69
CA LEU A 14 3.66 9.20 4.93
C LEU A 14 4.58 10.00 5.85
N ALA A 15 5.88 9.94 5.57
CA ALA A 15 6.87 10.75 6.28
C ALA A 15 6.71 12.25 5.94
N ASP A 16 6.30 12.55 4.70
CA ASP A 16 6.15 13.90 4.18
C ASP A 16 4.68 14.17 3.75
N PRO A 17 3.98 15.11 4.41
CA PRO A 17 2.61 15.48 4.04
C PRO A 17 2.47 16.01 2.61
N GLN A 18 3.52 16.65 2.05
CA GLN A 18 3.48 17.19 0.69
C GLN A 18 3.37 16.09 -0.37
N GLN A 19 3.75 14.86 -0.03
CA GLN A 19 3.72 13.73 -0.95
C GLN A 19 2.38 12.98 -0.95
N VAL A 20 1.44 13.32 -0.07
CA VAL A 20 0.16 12.60 0.08
C VAL A 20 -0.66 12.66 -1.21
N GLU A 21 -0.83 13.83 -1.82
CA GLU A 21 -1.61 13.92 -3.08
C GLU A 21 -0.90 13.20 -4.24
N ARG A 22 0.42 13.34 -4.33
CA ARG A 22 1.23 12.64 -5.34
C ARG A 22 1.10 11.12 -5.21
N ALA A 23 1.16 10.62 -3.98
CA ALA A 23 0.98 9.21 -3.67
C ALA A 23 -0.43 8.73 -3.99
N ALA A 24 -1.46 9.50 -3.65
CA ALA A 24 -2.83 9.17 -3.99
C ALA A 24 -3.06 9.05 -5.49
N SER A 25 -2.56 10.02 -6.27
CA SER A 25 -2.62 10.00 -7.73
C SER A 25 -1.90 8.77 -8.30
N LEU A 26 -0.66 8.52 -7.86
CA LEU A 26 0.13 7.36 -8.30
C LEU A 26 -0.62 6.04 -8.08
N LEU A 27 -1.24 5.88 -6.91
CA LEU A 27 -1.94 4.66 -6.55
C LEU A 27 -3.26 4.50 -7.31
N ARG A 28 -4.03 5.57 -7.52
CA ARG A 28 -5.26 5.54 -8.34
C ARG A 28 -4.99 5.19 -9.80
N HIS A 29 -3.84 5.61 -10.35
CA HIS A 29 -3.47 5.30 -11.74
C HIS A 29 -2.79 3.94 -11.88
N GLY A 30 -2.09 3.47 -10.84
CA GLY A 30 -1.35 2.21 -10.87
C GLY A 30 -2.16 0.98 -10.45
N PHE A 31 -3.28 1.19 -9.75
CA PHE A 31 -4.10 0.12 -9.20
C PHE A 31 -5.59 0.49 -9.30
N ASP A 32 -6.43 -0.52 -9.49
CA ASP A 32 -7.89 -0.36 -9.44
C ASP A 32 -8.36 -0.30 -7.97
N ILE A 33 -7.99 0.79 -7.29
CA ILE A 33 -8.29 1.00 -5.87
C ILE A 33 -8.83 2.39 -5.60
N ARG A 34 -9.66 2.51 -4.57
CA ARG A 34 -10.08 3.81 -4.06
C ARG A 34 -9.04 4.31 -3.07
N VAL A 35 -8.58 5.54 -3.28
CA VAL A 35 -7.64 6.21 -2.40
C VAL A 35 -8.22 7.52 -1.91
N LEU A 36 -8.25 7.72 -0.60
CA LEU A 36 -8.57 9.00 0.03
C LEU A 36 -7.28 9.62 0.57
N ALA A 37 -6.96 10.81 0.06
CA ALA A 37 -5.82 11.62 0.48
C ALA A 37 -6.22 12.50 1.66
N MET A 38 -5.37 12.55 2.69
CA MET A 38 -5.53 13.45 3.84
C MET A 38 -4.18 14.13 4.11
N PRO A 39 -3.78 15.15 3.31
CA PRO A 39 -2.47 15.80 3.42
C PRO A 39 -2.22 16.41 4.80
N GLU A 40 -3.23 17.06 5.38
CA GLU A 40 -3.22 17.66 6.72
C GLU A 40 -2.84 16.65 7.83
N LEU A 41 -3.06 15.36 7.59
CA LEU A 41 -2.83 14.29 8.54
C LEU A 41 -1.64 13.41 8.17
N SER A 42 -0.93 13.73 7.07
CA SER A 42 0.09 12.88 6.43
C SER A 42 -0.39 11.46 6.17
N ARG A 43 -1.63 11.28 5.69
CA ARG A 43 -2.28 9.96 5.57
C ARG A 43 -2.88 9.69 4.20
N LEU A 44 -2.85 8.40 3.83
CA LEU A 44 -3.62 7.83 2.74
C LEU A 44 -4.51 6.73 3.28
N MET A 45 -5.79 6.73 2.92
CA MET A 45 -6.67 5.59 3.17
C MET A 45 -6.93 4.88 1.86
N LEU A 46 -6.65 3.58 1.84
CA LEU A 46 -6.78 2.70 0.70
C LEU A 46 -7.95 1.77 0.93
N VAL A 47 -8.84 1.69 -0.05
CA VAL A 47 -9.92 0.71 -0.09
C VAL A 47 -9.74 -0.09 -1.36
N TYR A 48 -9.42 -1.38 -1.20
CA TYR A 48 -9.09 -2.27 -2.29
C TYR A 48 -9.64 -3.67 -2.05
N GLU A 49 -9.89 -4.38 -3.14
CA GLU A 49 -10.24 -5.80 -3.10
C GLU A 49 -8.98 -6.64 -3.25
N LEU A 50 -8.89 -7.73 -2.48
CA LEU A 50 -7.76 -8.65 -2.58
C LEU A 50 -7.84 -9.38 -3.92
N GLN A 51 -7.02 -8.92 -4.85
CA GLN A 51 -6.86 -9.50 -6.17
C GLN A 51 -5.38 -9.84 -6.39
N PRO A 52 -5.05 -10.82 -7.26
CA PRO A 52 -3.65 -11.17 -7.56
C PRO A 52 -2.81 -9.97 -8.05
N LEU A 53 -3.47 -8.98 -8.66
CA LEU A 53 -2.85 -7.77 -9.18
C LEU A 53 -2.77 -6.62 -8.15
N CYS A 54 -3.52 -6.72 -7.04
CA CYS A 54 -3.65 -5.68 -6.03
C CYS A 54 -3.48 -6.25 -4.62
N SER A 55 -2.21 -6.46 -4.24
CA SER A 55 -1.81 -6.77 -2.86
C SER A 55 -1.17 -5.55 -2.19
N LEU A 56 -1.19 -5.52 -0.86
CA LEU A 56 -0.58 -4.44 -0.10
C LEU A 56 0.93 -4.35 -0.39
N ALA A 57 1.59 -5.49 -0.54
CA ALA A 57 2.99 -5.57 -0.93
C ALA A 57 3.30 -4.81 -2.25
N ARG A 58 2.46 -4.98 -3.28
CA ARG A 58 2.64 -4.28 -4.57
C ARG A 58 2.42 -2.79 -4.46
N ILE A 59 1.42 -2.37 -3.68
CA ILE A 59 1.14 -0.96 -3.39
C ILE A 59 2.37 -0.31 -2.75
N LEU A 60 2.92 -0.95 -1.72
CA LEU A 60 4.10 -0.46 -1.01
C LEU A 60 5.33 -0.40 -1.92
N ALA A 61 5.59 -1.44 -2.70
CA ALA A 61 6.69 -1.45 -3.67
C ALA A 61 6.55 -0.33 -4.72
N ARG A 62 5.32 0.02 -5.11
CA ARG A 62 5.06 1.13 -6.05
C ARG A 62 5.35 2.50 -5.42
N LEU A 63 5.04 2.69 -4.14
CA LEU A 63 5.36 3.90 -3.39
C LEU A 63 6.88 4.05 -3.22
N GLU A 64 7.56 2.96 -2.85
CA GLU A 64 9.02 2.92 -2.72
C GLU A 64 9.71 3.24 -4.04
N ALA A 65 9.27 2.64 -5.16
CA ALA A 65 9.80 2.94 -6.49
C ALA A 65 9.59 4.41 -6.91
N ALA A 66 8.57 5.09 -6.37
CA ALA A 66 8.31 6.51 -6.60
C ALA A 66 9.03 7.43 -5.61
N ARG A 67 9.86 6.87 -4.72
CA ARG A 67 10.55 7.56 -3.61
C ARG A 67 9.58 8.25 -2.65
N ILE A 68 8.45 7.59 -2.38
CA ILE A 68 7.46 8.07 -1.41
C ILE A 68 7.66 7.29 -0.12
N GLU A 69 8.19 7.99 0.89
CA GLU A 69 8.54 7.38 2.17
C GLU A 69 7.34 7.28 3.10
N LEU A 70 7.18 6.11 3.71
CA LEU A 70 6.23 5.89 4.78
C LEU A 70 6.86 6.24 6.13
N ALA A 71 6.04 6.69 7.08
CA ALA A 71 6.49 6.98 8.42
C ALA A 71 7.12 5.73 9.05
N GLY A 72 8.36 5.83 9.51
CA GLY A 72 9.23 4.67 9.82
C GLY A 72 8.64 3.65 10.81
N ARG A 73 7.93 4.10 11.86
CA ARG A 73 7.24 3.18 12.79
C ARG A 73 6.14 2.36 12.13
N TRP A 74 5.42 2.95 11.18
CA TRP A 74 4.34 2.29 10.46
C TRP A 74 4.87 1.29 9.45
N TRP A 75 5.97 1.62 8.78
CA TRP A 75 6.64 0.72 7.86
C TRP A 75 7.06 -0.60 8.54
N GLN A 76 7.70 -0.51 9.71
CA GLN A 76 8.13 -1.70 10.46
C GLN A 76 6.94 -2.59 10.87
N GLN A 77 5.85 -1.99 11.36
CA GLN A 77 4.64 -2.72 11.72
C GLN A 77 3.96 -3.38 10.51
N LEU A 78 3.95 -2.69 9.36
CA LEU A 78 3.44 -3.22 8.10
C LEU A 78 4.25 -4.42 7.61
N GLN A 79 5.58 -4.31 7.63
CA GLN A 79 6.48 -5.40 7.24
C GLN A 79 6.25 -6.65 8.10
N GLN A 80 6.18 -6.50 9.43
CA GLN A 80 5.91 -7.63 10.32
C GLN A 80 4.57 -8.31 10.01
N ARG A 81 3.52 -7.53 9.75
CA ARG A 81 2.20 -8.08 9.41
C ARG A 81 2.20 -8.79 8.06
N LEU A 82 2.86 -8.22 7.04
CA LEU A 82 2.98 -8.85 5.72
C LEU A 82 3.71 -10.20 5.78
N ILE A 83 4.71 -10.32 6.66
CA ILE A 83 5.41 -11.58 6.95
C ILE A 83 4.46 -12.60 7.59
N CYS A 84 3.68 -12.18 8.60
CA CYS A 84 2.72 -13.05 9.28
C CYS A 84 1.56 -13.55 8.41
N TYR A 85 1.13 -12.78 7.40
CA TYR A 85 -0.01 -13.15 6.53
C TYR A 85 0.39 -13.87 5.24
N GLY A 86 1.66 -14.28 5.07
CA GLY A 86 2.14 -14.98 3.87
C GLY A 86 2.26 -14.12 2.62
N GLU A 87 1.96 -12.81 2.69
CA GLU A 87 2.19 -11.86 1.60
C GLU A 87 3.69 -11.58 1.37
N ALA A 88 4.56 -11.91 2.35
CA ALA A 88 6.01 -11.79 2.22
C ALA A 88 6.62 -12.76 1.19
N VAL A 89 5.98 -13.88 0.86
CA VAL A 89 6.53 -14.86 -0.09
C VAL A 89 6.63 -14.27 -1.51
N GLN A 90 5.83 -13.25 -1.85
CA GLN A 90 5.91 -12.58 -3.15
C GLN A 90 6.95 -11.44 -3.21
N LEU A 91 7.38 -10.90 -2.06
CA LEU A 91 8.40 -9.85 -2.03
C LEU A 91 9.82 -10.41 -2.11
N GLN A 92 10.05 -11.63 -1.62
CA GLN A 92 11.38 -12.24 -1.58
C GLN A 92 11.88 -12.68 -2.97
N GLN A 93 10.99 -12.89 -3.95
CA GLN A 93 11.38 -13.28 -5.32
C GLN A 93 11.82 -12.12 -6.24
N ARG A 94 11.84 -10.87 -5.74
CA ARG A 94 12.30 -9.71 -6.54
C ARG A 94 13.70 -9.20 -6.19
N GLN A 95 14.34 -9.71 -5.15
CA GLN A 95 15.73 -9.36 -4.83
C GLN A 95 16.77 -10.33 -5.44
N GLU A 96 16.34 -11.37 -6.16
CA GLU A 96 17.23 -12.35 -6.82
C GLU A 96 17.13 -12.34 -8.36
N ARG A 97 16.75 -11.21 -8.98
CA ARG A 97 16.87 -11.03 -10.44
C ARG A 97 17.66 -9.77 -10.80
#